data_AF-A0A7R9L3P1-F1
#
_entry.id   AF-A0A7R9L3P1-F1
#
_cell.length_a   1.000
_cell.length_b   1.000
_cell.length_c   1.000
_cell.angle_alpha   90.00
_cell.angle_beta   90.00
_cell.angle_gamma   90.00
#
_symmetry.space_group_name_H-M   'P 1'
#
loop_
_entity.id
_entity.type
_entity.pdbx_description
1 polymer ?
#
loop_
_entity_poly.entity_id
_entity_poly.type
_entity_poly.pdbx_seq_one_letter_code
_entity_poly.pdbx_strand_id
1 'polypeptide(L)'
;MSATDKIKVLVLGDSGVGKSSLVHLICQGQPIANPLWTIGATIDVKLHEYMEGTPDQKTSFIELWDIGGSRSHSMARNIFYNGFHGIILVHDLTNSKSEANLRKWLGHVFHNKDQTIKDNNTSLNTSTLSAALFPVNPPNDEIDFDREAFFERNIPVLVVATKRDAGHNSTHRSSQRMSSFAEECGAEQMEVDCHQIRSLAPGSTNAVKLSRFFDKVCERRLHNHNSFNNYLDRNRRQSSLHSNKYSHND
;
A
#
# COMPACT_ATOMS: atom_id res chain seq x y z
N MET A 1 -5.35 -28.22 2.54
CA MET A 1 -5.43 -26.96 3.32
C MET A 1 -4.84 -25.86 2.47
N SER A 2 -5.68 -25.03 1.84
CA SER A 2 -5.21 -23.97 0.95
C SER A 2 -4.41 -22.94 1.75
N ALA A 3 -3.25 -22.54 1.24
CA ALA A 3 -2.48 -21.44 1.82
C ALA A 3 -3.41 -20.22 1.99
N THR A 4 -3.55 -19.75 3.22
CA THR A 4 -4.18 -18.46 3.52
C THR A 4 -3.33 -17.38 2.88
N ASP A 5 -3.86 -16.72 1.84
CA ASP A 5 -3.15 -15.67 1.14
C ASP A 5 -3.04 -14.44 2.04
N LYS A 6 -1.83 -14.19 2.52
CA LYS A 6 -1.49 -12.98 3.26
C LYS A 6 -1.35 -11.84 2.28
N ILE A 7 -2.13 -10.78 2.49
CA ILE A 7 -2.16 -9.59 1.65
C ILE A 7 -1.69 -8.41 2.48
N LYS A 8 -0.48 -7.94 2.19
CA LYS A 8 0.09 -6.74 2.79
C LYS A 8 -0.39 -5.46 2.10
N VAL A 9 -0.98 -4.54 2.86
CA VAL A 9 -1.36 -3.17 2.45
C VAL A 9 -0.62 -2.15 3.32
N LEU A 10 0.06 -1.19 2.69
CA LEU A 10 0.73 -0.11 3.42
C LEU A 10 -0.26 1.00 3.75
N VAL A 11 -0.20 1.55 4.96
CA VAL A 11 -0.96 2.74 5.36
C VAL A 11 0.02 3.87 5.64
N LEU A 12 0.00 4.90 4.79
CA LEU A 12 1.02 5.95 4.73
C LEU A 12 0.41 7.35 4.83
N GLY A 13 1.18 8.29 5.35
CA GLY A 13 0.73 9.67 5.60
C GLY A 13 1.42 10.27 6.81
N ASP A 14 1.31 11.59 6.95
CA ASP A 14 2.01 12.35 7.99
C ASP A 14 1.63 11.92 9.41
N SER A 15 2.47 12.27 10.39
CA SER A 15 2.13 12.04 11.80
C SER A 15 0.88 12.84 12.19
N GLY A 16 -0.02 12.24 12.98
CA GLY A 16 -1.22 12.92 13.49
C GLY A 16 -2.41 13.02 12.52
N VAL A 17 -2.30 12.51 11.29
CA VAL A 17 -3.42 12.49 10.31
C VAL A 17 -4.47 11.40 10.59
N GLY A 18 -4.31 10.59 11.63
CA GLY A 18 -5.32 9.58 12.02
C GLY A 18 -5.19 8.21 11.36
N LYS A 19 -3.99 7.83 10.87
CA LYS A 19 -3.71 6.48 10.31
C LYS A 19 -4.08 5.35 11.27
N SER A 20 -3.56 5.39 12.50
CA SER A 20 -3.81 4.36 13.51
C SER A 20 -5.28 4.27 13.88
N SER A 21 -5.98 5.41 13.99
CA SER A 21 -7.42 5.45 14.22
C SER A 21 -8.22 4.86 13.06
N LEU A 22 -7.81 5.14 11.82
CA LEU A 22 -8.43 4.57 10.63
C LEU A 22 -8.24 3.05 10.57
N VAL A 23 -7.01 2.56 10.77
CA VAL A 23 -6.70 1.12 10.78
C VAL A 23 -7.50 0.40 11.85
N HIS A 24 -7.54 0.96 13.07
CA HIS A 24 -8.32 0.41 14.15
C HIS A 24 -9.82 0.35 13.81
N LEU A 25 -10.37 1.41 13.22
CA LEU A 25 -11.77 1.43 12.80
C LEU A 25 -12.07 0.39 11.71
N ILE A 26 -11.18 0.19 10.74
CA ILE A 26 -11.35 -0.81 9.67
C ILE A 26 -11.35 -2.24 10.24
N CYS A 27 -10.42 -2.52 11.16
CA CYS A 27 -10.20 -3.86 11.70
C CYS A 27 -11.19 -4.22 12.80
N GLN A 28 -11.41 -3.32 13.75
CA GLN A 28 -12.22 -3.57 14.96
C GLN A 28 -13.66 -3.08 14.82
N GLY A 29 -13.98 -2.28 13.79
CA GLY A 29 -15.31 -1.70 13.60
C GLY A 29 -15.72 -0.69 14.67
N GLN A 30 -14.77 -0.24 15.51
CA GLN A 30 -15.00 0.68 16.61
C GLN A 30 -13.93 1.79 16.61
N PRO A 31 -14.25 3.01 17.07
CA PRO A 31 -13.26 4.08 17.23
C PRO A 31 -12.29 3.81 18.38
N ILE A 32 -11.08 4.36 18.25
CA ILE A 32 -10.11 4.43 19.34
C ILE A 32 -10.08 5.86 19.92
N ALA A 33 -10.19 6.00 21.24
CA ALA A 33 -10.27 7.31 21.89
C ALA A 33 -8.90 8.01 21.98
N ASN A 34 -7.85 7.27 22.38
CA ASN A 34 -6.52 7.83 22.64
C ASN A 34 -5.44 7.02 21.90
N PRO A 35 -5.31 7.18 20.58
CA PRO A 35 -4.25 6.52 19.82
C PRO A 35 -2.88 7.04 20.26
N LEU A 36 -1.95 6.13 20.54
CA LEU A 36 -0.56 6.47 20.81
C LEU A 36 0.17 6.81 19.51
N TRP A 37 1.33 7.45 19.63
CA TRP A 37 2.22 7.70 18.50
C TRP A 37 2.86 6.38 18.03
N THR A 38 2.85 6.14 16.72
CA THR A 38 3.42 4.93 16.12
C THR A 38 4.93 5.08 15.91
N ILE A 39 5.72 4.21 16.54
CA ILE A 39 7.15 4.02 16.28
C ILE A 39 7.31 2.86 15.30
N GLY A 40 8.05 3.07 14.21
CA GLY A 40 8.28 2.01 13.23
C GLY A 40 6.98 1.66 12.50
N ALA A 41 6.46 0.46 12.72
CA ALA A 41 5.25 -0.05 12.09
C ALA A 41 4.41 -0.90 13.06
N THR A 42 3.09 -0.75 13.00
CA THR A 42 2.12 -1.65 13.65
C THR A 42 1.29 -2.36 12.59
N ILE A 43 0.84 -3.58 12.89
CA ILE A 43 0.10 -4.43 11.94
C ILE A 43 -1.20 -4.87 12.58
N ASP A 44 -2.31 -4.49 11.97
CA ASP A 44 -3.63 -5.06 12.28
C ASP A 44 -4.11 -5.89 11.09
N VAL A 45 -4.91 -6.93 11.37
CA VAL A 45 -5.40 -7.85 10.34
C VAL A 45 -6.90 -7.70 10.17
N LYS A 46 -7.33 -7.46 8.93
CA LYS A 46 -8.73 -7.51 8.50
C LYS A 46 -9.00 -8.82 7.76
N LEU A 47 -10.03 -9.55 8.19
CA LEU A 47 -10.60 -10.62 7.39
C LEU A 47 -11.50 -9.98 6.32
N HIS A 48 -11.22 -10.29 5.06
CA HIS A 48 -11.96 -9.79 3.91
C HIS A 48 -12.51 -10.95 3.10
N GLU A 49 -13.80 -10.93 2.81
CA GLU A 49 -14.47 -11.92 1.95
C GLU A 49 -14.40 -11.45 0.49
N TYR A 50 -13.42 -11.95 -0.24
CA TYR A 50 -13.27 -11.66 -1.67
C TYR A 50 -14.35 -12.41 -2.47
N MET A 51 -14.99 -11.71 -3.42
CA MET A 51 -16.10 -12.22 -4.24
C MET A 51 -17.23 -12.85 -3.41
N GLU A 52 -17.60 -12.18 -2.32
CA GLU A 52 -18.68 -12.57 -1.41
C GLU A 52 -19.97 -12.89 -2.18
N GLY A 53 -20.59 -14.05 -1.87
CA GLY A 53 -21.83 -14.49 -2.49
C GLY A 53 -21.67 -15.17 -3.85
N THR A 54 -20.44 -15.39 -4.31
CA THR A 54 -20.14 -16.17 -5.53
C THR A 54 -19.53 -17.54 -5.19
N PRO A 55 -19.52 -18.52 -6.12
CA PRO A 55 -18.82 -19.80 -5.90
C PRO A 55 -17.31 -19.66 -5.68
N ASP A 56 -16.72 -18.54 -6.11
CA ASP A 56 -15.29 -18.24 -6.00
C ASP A 56 -14.95 -17.46 -4.71
N GLN A 57 -15.89 -17.37 -3.77
CA GLN A 57 -15.70 -16.66 -2.51
C GLN A 57 -14.47 -17.18 -1.75
N LYS A 58 -13.63 -16.25 -1.28
CA LYS A 58 -12.42 -16.57 -0.52
C LYS A 58 -12.18 -15.58 0.60
N THR A 59 -12.04 -16.10 1.82
CA THR A 59 -11.54 -15.32 2.96
C THR A 59 -10.04 -15.04 2.79
N SER A 60 -9.68 -13.76 2.77
CA SER A 60 -8.29 -13.28 2.69
C SER A 60 -7.91 -12.51 3.95
N PHE A 61 -6.66 -12.68 4.39
CA PHE A 61 -6.11 -11.96 5.53
C PHE A 61 -5.36 -10.73 5.03
N ILE A 62 -5.97 -9.57 5.21
CA ILE A 62 -5.39 -8.28 4.82
C ILE A 62 -4.66 -7.71 6.02
N GLU A 63 -3.33 -7.66 5.94
CA GLU A 63 -2.46 -7.00 6.90
C GLU A 63 -2.37 -5.51 6.56
N LEU A 64 -2.91 -4.66 7.43
CA LEU A 64 -2.78 -3.21 7.35
C LEU A 64 -1.55 -2.78 8.14
N TRP A 65 -0.50 -2.37 7.41
CA TRP A 65 0.75 -1.92 7.99
C TRP A 65 0.70 -0.40 8.21
N ASP A 66 0.35 0.03 9.43
CA ASP A 66 0.41 1.42 9.87
C ASP A 66 1.86 1.83 10.12
N ILE A 67 2.43 2.61 9.20
CA ILE A 67 3.83 3.05 9.28
C ILE A 67 3.91 4.42 9.95
N GLY A 68 4.80 4.56 10.92
CA GLY A 68 5.05 5.80 11.65
C GLY A 68 5.27 7.02 10.73
N GLY A 69 4.47 8.06 10.95
CA GLY A 69 4.45 9.26 10.09
C GLY A 69 5.55 10.29 10.37
N SER A 70 6.40 10.06 11.38
CA SER A 70 7.44 11.03 11.77
C SER A 70 8.54 11.15 10.71
N ARG A 71 8.90 12.38 10.34
CA ARG A 71 10.02 12.65 9.41
C ARG A 71 11.36 12.20 9.99
N SER A 72 11.54 12.24 11.31
CA SER A 72 12.78 11.84 11.99
C SER A 72 13.10 10.35 11.82
N HIS A 73 12.12 9.53 11.46
CA HIS A 73 12.28 8.09 11.22
C HIS A 73 12.25 7.72 9.74
N SER A 74 12.37 8.69 8.81
CA SER A 74 12.17 8.45 7.37
C SER A 74 13.08 7.37 6.80
N MET A 75 14.36 7.35 7.19
CA MET A 75 15.33 6.34 6.73
C MET A 75 14.96 4.93 7.19
N ALA A 76 14.51 4.78 8.44
CA ALA A 76 14.16 3.48 9.00
C ALA A 76 12.89 2.88 8.37
N ARG A 77 12.04 3.69 7.71
CA ARG A 77 10.78 3.20 7.12
C ARG A 77 10.98 2.24 5.94
N ASN A 78 12.12 2.33 5.27
CA ASN A 78 12.41 1.60 4.04
C ASN A 78 12.26 0.09 4.22
N ILE A 79 12.60 -0.43 5.39
CA ILE A 79 12.49 -1.86 5.71
C ILE A 79 11.04 -2.39 5.65
N PHE A 80 10.05 -1.51 5.81
CA PHE A 80 8.64 -1.88 5.81
C PHE A 80 8.00 -1.88 4.42
N TYR A 81 8.65 -1.32 3.39
CA TYR A 81 8.06 -1.16 2.06
C TYR A 81 8.25 -2.37 1.14
N ASN A 82 8.79 -3.48 1.63
CA ASN A 82 8.96 -4.69 0.83
C ASN A 82 7.67 -5.53 0.81
N GLY A 83 7.35 -6.09 -0.37
CA GLY A 83 6.33 -7.13 -0.56
C GLY A 83 4.87 -6.70 -0.33
N PHE A 84 4.51 -5.45 -0.61
CA PHE A 84 3.13 -4.98 -0.50
C PHE A 84 2.32 -5.15 -1.79
N HIS A 85 1.00 -5.15 -1.64
CA HIS A 85 0.03 -5.41 -2.71
C HIS A 85 -0.89 -4.21 -2.96
N GLY A 86 -1.05 -3.31 -1.98
CA GLY A 86 -1.82 -2.08 -2.11
C GLY A 86 -1.32 -1.00 -1.16
N ILE A 87 -1.77 0.24 -1.39
CA ILE A 87 -1.43 1.40 -0.55
C ILE A 87 -2.70 2.17 -0.19
N ILE A 88 -2.84 2.50 1.10
CA ILE A 88 -3.80 3.47 1.59
C ILE A 88 -3.01 4.74 1.95
N LEU A 89 -3.38 5.86 1.35
CA LEU A 89 -2.78 7.18 1.58
C LEU A 89 -3.74 8.01 2.43
N VAL A 90 -3.26 8.49 3.57
CA VAL A 90 -4.08 9.16 4.57
C VAL A 90 -3.63 10.59 4.73
N HIS A 91 -4.56 11.53 4.60
CA HIS A 91 -4.35 12.94 4.90
C HIS A 91 -5.48 13.47 5.78
N ASP A 92 -5.23 14.62 6.40
CA ASP A 92 -6.15 15.30 7.31
C ASP A 92 -6.83 16.47 6.58
N LEU A 93 -8.16 16.51 6.55
CA LEU A 93 -8.94 17.56 5.89
C LEU A 93 -8.71 18.95 6.50
N THR A 94 -8.27 19.01 7.75
CA THR A 94 -7.92 20.27 8.44
C THR A 94 -6.50 20.75 8.13
N ASN A 95 -5.68 19.93 7.46
CA ASN A 95 -4.29 20.20 7.18
C ASN A 95 -3.96 19.93 5.69
N SER A 96 -4.12 20.93 4.85
CA SER A 96 -3.84 20.86 3.40
C SER A 96 -2.40 20.44 3.07
N LYS A 97 -1.43 20.74 3.94
CA LYS A 97 -0.04 20.30 3.76
C LYS A 97 0.09 18.78 3.82
N SER A 98 -0.75 18.11 4.61
CA SER A 98 -0.74 16.64 4.70
C SER A 98 -1.17 15.97 3.40
N GLU A 99 -2.08 16.60 2.63
CA GLU A 99 -2.46 16.13 1.29
C GLU A 99 -1.32 16.34 0.28
N ALA A 100 -0.72 17.54 0.28
CA ALA A 100 0.42 17.84 -0.59
C ALA A 100 1.60 16.88 -0.37
N ASN A 101 1.80 16.42 0.87
CA ASN A 101 2.85 15.47 1.22
C ASN A 101 2.59 14.04 0.73
N LEU A 102 1.38 13.66 0.30
CA LEU A 102 1.09 12.32 -0.21
C LEU A 102 1.97 11.94 -1.42
N ARG A 103 2.31 12.93 -2.26
CA ARG A 103 3.26 12.79 -3.38
C ARG A 103 4.62 12.29 -2.91
N LYS A 104 5.14 12.93 -1.87
CA LYS A 104 6.43 12.57 -1.26
C LYS A 104 6.35 11.15 -0.69
N TRP A 105 5.26 10.81 -0.01
CA TRP A 105 5.05 9.46 0.52
C TRP A 105 5.12 8.38 -0.57
N LEU A 106 4.44 8.57 -1.71
CA LEU A 106 4.55 7.63 -2.84
C LEU A 106 5.95 7.63 -3.46
N GLY A 107 6.55 8.80 -3.68
CA GLY A 107 7.91 8.91 -4.21
C GLY A 107 8.92 8.09 -3.38
N HIS A 108 8.86 8.19 -2.05
CA HIS A 108 9.70 7.40 -1.14
C HIS A 108 9.49 5.89 -1.29
N VAL A 109 8.25 5.42 -1.43
CA VAL A 109 7.96 3.97 -1.57
C VAL A 109 8.61 3.41 -2.83
N PHE A 110 8.50 4.13 -3.95
CA PHE A 110 8.97 3.63 -5.25
C PHE A 110 10.46 3.86 -5.48
N HIS A 111 11.02 4.96 -4.97
CA HIS A 111 12.47 5.19 -5.05
C HIS A 111 13.26 4.05 -4.40
N ASN A 112 12.83 3.58 -3.23
CA ASN A 112 13.46 2.47 -2.54
C ASN A 112 13.33 1.15 -3.30
N LYS A 113 12.19 0.91 -3.95
CA LYS A 113 11.97 -0.30 -4.74
C LYS A 113 12.98 -0.39 -5.89
N ASP A 114 13.28 0.74 -6.54
CA ASP A 114 14.25 0.77 -7.63
C ASP A 114 15.70 0.62 -7.16
N GLN A 115 16.05 1.12 -5.97
CA GLN A 115 17.36 0.86 -5.35
C GLN A 115 17.55 -0.64 -5.05
N THR A 116 16.57 -1.29 -4.41
CA THR A 116 16.67 -2.73 -4.08
C THR A 116 16.83 -3.62 -5.32
N ILE A 117 16.22 -3.26 -6.46
CA ILE A 117 16.36 -4.01 -7.71
C ILE A 117 17.78 -3.84 -8.30
N LYS A 118 18.37 -2.64 -8.24
CA LYS A 118 19.72 -2.38 -8.75
C LYS A 118 20.79 -3.09 -7.92
N ASP A 119 20.63 -3.12 -6.60
CA ASP A 119 21.60 -3.75 -5.69
C ASP A 119 21.64 -5.28 -5.88
N ASN A 120 20.51 -5.92 -6.18
CA ASN A 120 20.45 -7.37 -6.43
C ASN A 120 21.14 -7.80 -7.73
N ASN A 121 21.32 -6.89 -8.70
CA ASN A 121 21.99 -7.17 -9.97
C ASN A 121 23.49 -6.83 -9.95
N THR A 122 23.98 -6.22 -8.87
CA THR A 122 25.38 -5.83 -8.72
C THR A 122 26.06 -6.79 -7.75
N SER A 123 27.11 -7.49 -8.19
CA SER A 123 27.87 -8.42 -7.36
C SER A 123 28.29 -7.77 -6.02
N LEU A 124 28.01 -8.47 -4.92
CA LEU A 124 28.20 -8.04 -3.53
C LEU A 124 29.63 -7.56 -3.26
N ASN A 125 29.80 -6.25 -3.14
CA ASN A 125 31.03 -5.62 -2.64
C ASN A 125 30.80 -5.22 -1.18
N THR A 126 31.70 -5.58 -0.27
CA THR A 126 31.58 -5.42 1.19
C THR A 126 31.34 -3.97 1.69
N SER A 127 31.50 -2.96 0.83
CA SER A 127 31.19 -1.55 1.09
C SER A 127 29.71 -1.18 0.95
N THR A 128 28.86 -2.02 0.34
CA THR A 128 27.42 -1.73 0.15
C THR A 128 26.56 -2.10 1.35
N LEU A 129 27.05 -2.93 2.29
CA LEU A 129 26.31 -3.27 3.52
C LEU A 129 26.08 -2.06 4.42
N SER A 130 27.04 -1.12 4.49
CA SER A 130 26.86 0.13 5.25
C SER A 130 25.85 1.06 4.57
N ALA A 131 25.84 1.11 3.23
CA ALA A 131 24.88 1.88 2.44
C ALA A 131 23.47 1.27 2.45
N ALA A 132 23.33 -0.06 2.53
CA ALA A 132 22.05 -0.74 2.64
C ALA A 132 21.42 -0.57 4.04
N LEU A 133 22.25 -0.48 5.09
CA LEU A 133 21.80 -0.18 6.46
C LEU A 133 21.51 1.32 6.67
N PHE A 134 22.19 2.20 5.91
CA PHE A 134 22.01 3.65 5.95
C PHE A 134 22.05 4.25 4.55
N PRO A 135 20.99 4.11 3.73
CA PRO A 135 20.94 4.72 2.43
C PRO A 135 21.00 6.23 2.60
N VAL A 136 22.07 6.86 2.08
CA VAL A 136 22.17 8.31 1.94
C VAL A 136 21.18 8.71 0.85
N ASN A 137 19.90 8.79 1.23
CA ASN A 137 18.89 9.33 0.35
C ASN A 137 19.19 10.82 0.13
N PRO A 138 18.96 11.35 -1.08
CA PRO A 138 19.06 12.78 -1.33
C PRO A 138 18.18 13.53 -0.31
N PRO A 139 18.46 14.81 -0.02
CA PRO A 139 17.63 15.62 0.87
C PRO A 139 16.16 15.41 0.51
N ASN A 140 15.32 15.14 1.53
CA ASN A 140 13.92 14.65 1.44
C ASN A 140 12.96 15.50 0.56
N ASP A 141 13.46 16.53 -0.12
CA ASP A 141 12.70 17.49 -0.91
C ASP A 141 12.88 17.32 -2.44
N GLU A 142 13.72 16.39 -2.93
CA GLU A 142 13.93 16.16 -4.39
C GLU A 142 13.35 14.85 -4.94
N ILE A 143 12.71 13.99 -4.13
CA ILE A 143 12.09 12.77 -4.66
C ILE A 143 10.75 13.14 -5.28
N ASP A 144 10.77 13.31 -6.60
CA ASP A 144 9.56 13.61 -7.37
C ASP A 144 8.71 12.35 -7.60
N PHE A 145 7.39 12.55 -7.67
CA PHE A 145 6.45 11.47 -7.96
C PHE A 145 6.42 11.22 -9.47
N ASP A 146 7.05 10.13 -9.90
CA ASP A 146 6.98 9.66 -11.28
C ASP A 146 5.63 8.98 -11.54
N ARG A 147 4.75 9.72 -12.21
CA ARG A 147 3.39 9.29 -12.57
C ARG A 147 3.41 8.09 -13.52
N GLU A 148 4.28 8.08 -14.52
CA GLU A 148 4.30 7.03 -15.55
C GLU A 148 4.79 5.71 -14.94
N ALA A 149 5.90 5.76 -14.19
CA ALA A 149 6.42 4.59 -13.48
C ALA A 149 5.45 4.06 -12.42
N PHE A 150 4.58 4.90 -11.86
CA PHE A 150 3.53 4.46 -10.94
C PHE A 150 2.43 3.66 -11.66
N PHE A 151 1.92 4.16 -12.79
CA PHE A 151 0.85 3.48 -13.54
C PHE A 151 1.27 2.11 -14.07
N GLU A 152 2.51 1.97 -14.55
CA GLU A 152 3.05 0.69 -15.02
C GLU A 152 3.05 -0.40 -13.94
N ARG A 153 3.19 -0.01 -12.66
CA ARG A 153 3.23 -0.96 -11.56
C ARG A 153 1.86 -1.54 -11.23
N ASN A 154 0.76 -0.92 -11.67
CA ASN A 154 -0.63 -1.34 -11.46
C ASN A 154 -0.98 -1.64 -9.99
N ILE A 155 -0.48 -0.84 -9.05
CA ILE A 155 -0.73 -1.02 -7.61
C ILE A 155 -2.03 -0.32 -7.23
N PRO A 156 -3.02 -1.01 -6.66
CA PRO A 156 -4.22 -0.37 -6.13
C PRO A 156 -3.86 0.65 -5.05
N VAL A 157 -4.43 1.84 -5.19
CA VAL A 157 -4.30 2.94 -4.23
C VAL A 157 -5.67 3.45 -3.81
N LEU A 158 -5.83 3.71 -2.52
CA LEU A 158 -7.00 4.37 -1.93
C LEU A 158 -6.53 5.61 -1.18
N VAL A 159 -7.14 6.77 -1.48
CA VAL A 159 -6.89 8.02 -0.76
C VAL A 159 -7.98 8.21 0.29
N VAL A 160 -7.59 8.47 1.53
CA VAL A 160 -8.48 8.63 2.68
C VAL A 160 -8.23 9.98 3.33
N ALA A 161 -9.26 10.82 3.34
CA ALA A 161 -9.25 12.10 4.03
C ALA A 161 -9.93 11.93 5.39
N THR A 162 -9.22 12.21 6.48
CA THR A 162 -9.71 12.04 7.86
C THR A 162 -10.19 13.37 8.46
N LYS A 163 -10.76 13.29 9.67
CA LYS A 163 -11.25 14.45 10.47
C LYS A 163 -12.34 15.25 9.77
N ARG A 164 -13.24 14.54 9.06
CA ARG A 164 -14.38 15.14 8.34
C ARG A 164 -15.27 15.99 9.25
N ASP A 165 -15.39 15.61 10.51
CA ASP A 165 -16.12 16.32 11.56
C ASP A 165 -15.53 17.71 11.87
N ALA A 166 -14.21 17.82 11.91
CA ALA A 166 -13.52 19.09 12.19
C ALA A 166 -13.48 20.04 10.97
N GLY A 167 -13.75 19.52 9.77
CA GLY A 167 -13.75 20.30 8.51
C GLY A 167 -15.01 21.16 8.28
N HIS A 168 -15.96 21.16 9.22
CA HIS A 168 -17.26 21.82 9.05
C HIS A 168 -17.17 23.36 9.23
N ASN A 169 -16.43 24.02 8.34
CA ASN A 169 -16.53 25.47 8.04
C ASN A 169 -15.87 25.84 6.71
N SER A 170 -15.20 24.92 6.02
CA SER A 170 -14.73 25.13 4.66
C SER A 170 -15.82 24.72 3.68
N THR A 171 -16.84 25.57 3.51
CA THR A 171 -17.57 25.63 2.24
C THR A 171 -16.56 25.45 1.11
N HIS A 172 -16.84 24.58 0.14
CA HIS A 172 -16.21 24.52 -1.18
C HIS A 172 -15.91 25.94 -1.69
N ARG A 173 -14.76 26.50 -1.31
CA ARG A 173 -14.29 27.80 -1.77
C ARG A 173 -13.11 27.50 -2.65
N SER A 174 -13.45 27.28 -3.92
CA SER A 174 -12.70 27.83 -5.05
C SER A 174 -11.19 27.91 -4.82
N SER A 175 -10.49 26.78 -4.97
CA SER A 175 -9.10 26.84 -5.40
C SER A 175 -9.07 26.37 -6.85
N GLN A 176 -8.49 27.20 -7.70
CA GLN A 176 -8.47 27.06 -9.15
C GLN A 176 -7.78 25.76 -9.58
N ARG A 177 -8.46 24.95 -10.41
CA ARG A 177 -7.89 24.05 -11.43
C ARG A 177 -6.64 23.22 -11.04
N MET A 178 -6.65 22.54 -9.90
CA MET A 178 -5.77 21.37 -9.70
C MET A 178 -6.65 20.15 -9.45
N SER A 179 -6.44 19.09 -10.22
CA SER A 179 -7.02 17.77 -9.98
C SER A 179 -6.68 17.33 -8.56
N SER A 180 -7.59 16.63 -7.87
CA SER A 180 -7.24 16.08 -6.57
C SER A 180 -6.07 15.10 -6.73
N PHE A 181 -5.26 14.92 -5.68
CA PHE A 181 -4.17 13.97 -5.74
C PHE A 181 -4.67 12.54 -6.07
N ALA A 182 -5.90 12.20 -5.64
CA ALA A 182 -6.53 10.94 -5.98
C ALA A 182 -6.75 10.76 -7.49
N GLU A 183 -7.20 11.80 -8.20
CA GLU A 183 -7.38 11.78 -9.66
C GLU A 183 -6.05 11.56 -10.40
N GLU A 184 -4.98 12.18 -9.92
CA GLU A 184 -3.66 12.05 -10.53
C GLU A 184 -3.08 10.63 -10.42
N CYS A 185 -3.38 9.94 -9.33
CA CYS A 185 -3.03 8.53 -9.13
C CYS A 185 -4.07 7.56 -9.73
N GLY A 186 -5.17 8.04 -10.31
CA GLY A 186 -6.29 7.17 -10.71
C GLY A 186 -6.88 6.37 -9.53
N ALA A 187 -6.80 6.91 -8.32
CA ALA A 187 -7.21 6.29 -7.08
C ALA A 187 -8.64 6.69 -6.69
N GLU A 188 -9.36 5.79 -6.01
CA GLU A 188 -10.60 6.17 -5.35
C GLU A 188 -10.30 7.01 -4.10
N GLN A 189 -11.19 7.96 -3.79
CA GLN A 189 -11.09 8.80 -2.60
C GLN A 189 -12.29 8.59 -1.68
N MET A 190 -12.05 8.53 -0.37
CA MET A 190 -13.10 8.53 0.66
C MET A 190 -12.79 9.48 1.81
N GLU A 191 -13.84 10.04 2.42
CA GLU A 191 -13.74 10.91 3.58
C GLU A 191 -14.34 10.24 4.81
N VAL A 192 -13.57 10.18 5.90
CA VAL A 192 -13.89 9.39 7.09
C VAL A 192 -13.75 10.26 8.34
N ASP A 193 -14.76 10.22 9.21
CA ASP A 193 -14.58 10.57 10.61
C ASP A 193 -14.27 9.28 11.38
N CYS A 194 -13.03 9.15 11.86
CA CYS A 194 -12.56 7.97 12.57
C CYS A 194 -13.19 7.81 13.96
N HIS A 195 -13.86 8.84 14.49
CA HIS A 195 -14.58 8.78 15.78
C HIS A 195 -16.02 8.24 15.62
N GLN A 196 -16.48 8.04 14.38
CA GLN A 196 -17.85 7.65 14.08
C GLN A 196 -17.90 6.31 13.34
N ILE A 197 -18.51 5.31 13.97
CA ILE A 197 -18.72 3.97 13.38
C ILE A 197 -19.47 4.05 12.04
N ARG A 198 -20.44 4.97 11.94
CA ARG A 198 -21.24 5.19 10.73
C ARG A 198 -20.39 5.55 9.49
N SER A 199 -19.17 6.07 9.69
CA SER A 199 -18.26 6.41 8.59
C SER A 199 -17.83 5.19 7.77
N LEU A 200 -17.86 3.99 8.35
CA LEU A 200 -17.54 2.72 7.69
C LEU A 200 -18.63 1.64 7.94
N ALA A 201 -19.86 2.05 8.22
CA ALA A 201 -20.95 1.10 8.43
C ALA A 201 -21.23 0.27 7.15
N PRO A 202 -21.59 -1.01 7.28
CA PRO A 202 -21.98 -1.85 6.15
C PRO A 202 -23.04 -1.17 5.27
N GLY A 203 -22.87 -1.25 3.95
CA GLY A 203 -23.75 -0.58 2.97
C GLY A 203 -23.50 0.92 2.78
N SER A 204 -22.67 1.56 3.60
CA SER A 204 -22.27 2.96 3.35
C SER A 204 -21.38 3.07 2.11
N THR A 205 -21.38 4.23 1.46
CA THR A 205 -20.52 4.51 0.30
C THR A 205 -19.04 4.26 0.59
N ASN A 206 -18.57 4.62 1.78
CA ASN A 206 -17.17 4.41 2.19
C ASN A 206 -16.86 2.93 2.38
N ALA A 207 -17.77 2.15 2.98
CA ALA A 207 -17.59 0.71 3.13
C ALA A 207 -17.52 0.01 1.75
N VAL A 208 -18.35 0.44 0.79
CA VAL A 208 -18.30 -0.11 -0.59
C VAL A 208 -16.99 0.23 -1.29
N LYS A 209 -16.51 1.48 -1.18
CA LYS A 209 -15.20 1.89 -1.74
C LYS A 209 -14.05 1.10 -1.14
N LEU A 210 -14.05 0.94 0.18
CA LEU A 210 -13.04 0.16 0.90
C LEU A 210 -13.06 -1.31 0.48
N SER A 211 -14.24 -1.91 0.36
CA SER A 211 -14.39 -3.30 -0.12
C SER A 211 -13.84 -3.47 -1.53
N ARG A 212 -14.21 -2.58 -2.47
CA ARG A 212 -13.68 -2.60 -3.85
C ARG A 212 -12.17 -2.43 -3.91
N PHE A 213 -11.60 -1.59 -3.05
CA PHE A 213 -10.16 -1.47 -2.93
C PHE A 213 -9.52 -2.80 -2.50
N PHE A 214 -10.05 -3.45 -1.47
CA PHE A 214 -9.55 -4.75 -1.02
C PHE A 214 -9.71 -5.84 -2.08
N ASP A 215 -10.80 -5.86 -2.84
CA ASP A 215 -10.97 -6.78 -3.97
C ASP A 215 -9.88 -6.58 -5.03
N LYS A 216 -9.62 -5.34 -5.46
CA LYS A 216 -8.54 -5.01 -6.40
C LYS A 216 -7.16 -5.47 -5.89
N VAL A 217 -6.91 -5.35 -4.58
CA VAL A 217 -5.66 -5.82 -3.97
C VAL A 217 -5.57 -7.36 -3.99
N CYS A 218 -6.68 -8.05 -3.70
CA CYS A 218 -6.77 -9.52 -3.81
C CYS A 218 -6.51 -9.98 -5.25
N GLU A 219 -7.18 -9.38 -6.23
CA GLU A 219 -6.99 -9.65 -7.66
C GLU A 219 -5.52 -9.49 -8.07
N ARG A 220 -4.87 -8.40 -7.66
CA ARG A 220 -3.45 -8.18 -7.96
C ARG A 220 -2.56 -9.27 -7.37
N ARG A 221 -2.81 -9.69 -6.13
CA ARG A 221 -2.06 -10.77 -5.46
C ARG A 221 -2.20 -12.08 -6.22
N LEU A 222 -3.40 -12.39 -6.69
CA LEU A 222 -3.70 -13.61 -7.46
C LEU A 222 -3.02 -13.58 -8.84
N HIS A 223 -3.07 -12.45 -9.56
CA HIS A 223 -2.39 -12.30 -10.85
C HIS A 223 -0.87 -12.47 -10.75
N ASN A 224 -0.24 -11.92 -9.72
CA ASN A 224 1.19 -12.08 -9.48
C ASN A 224 1.55 -13.55 -9.18
N HIS A 225 0.71 -14.25 -8.41
CA HIS A 225 0.91 -15.67 -8.11
C HIS A 225 0.77 -16.57 -9.35
N ASN A 226 -0.27 -16.33 -10.16
CA ASN A 226 -0.52 -17.11 -11.37
C ASN A 226 0.56 -16.88 -12.42
N SER A 227 1.03 -15.64 -12.58
CA SER A 227 2.16 -15.32 -13.47
C SER A 227 3.44 -16.06 -13.06
N PHE A 228 3.74 -16.11 -11.76
CA PHE A 228 4.89 -16.83 -11.23
C PHE A 228 4.77 -18.36 -11.43
N ASN A 229 3.59 -18.94 -11.16
CA ASN A 229 3.36 -20.37 -11.37
C ASN A 229 3.44 -20.76 -12.85
N ASN A 230 2.89 -19.94 -13.74
CA ASN A 230 3.00 -20.16 -15.19
C ASN A 230 4.46 -20.09 -15.67
N TYR A 231 5.27 -19.19 -15.09
CA TYR A 231 6.71 -19.12 -15.37
C TYR A 231 7.44 -20.39 -14.91
N LEU A 232 7.18 -20.87 -13.68
CA LEU A 232 7.76 -22.11 -13.18
C LEU A 232 7.37 -23.34 -14.01
N ASP A 233 6.11 -23.44 -14.43
CA ASP A 233 5.64 -24.57 -15.26
C ASP A 233 6.30 -24.55 -16.65
N ARG A 234 6.45 -23.37 -17.26
CA ARG A 234 7.22 -23.24 -18.52
C ARG A 234 8.67 -23.68 -18.38
N ASN A 235 9.36 -23.26 -17.32
CA ASN A 235 10.76 -23.67 -17.10
C ASN A 235 10.89 -25.16 -16.79
N ARG A 236 9.94 -25.76 -16.08
CA ARG A 236 9.91 -27.20 -15.82
C ARG A 236 9.71 -28.03 -17.09
N ARG A 237 8.90 -27.53 -18.04
CA ARG A 237 8.72 -28.17 -19.37
C ARG A 237 9.95 -28.02 -20.25
N GLN A 238 10.70 -26.92 -20.15
CA GLN A 238 11.93 -26.74 -20.91
C GLN A 238 13.09 -27.60 -20.39
N SER A 239 13.17 -27.83 -19.07
CA SER A 239 14.19 -28.69 -18.48
C SER A 239 13.95 -30.17 -18.76
N SER A 240 12.69 -30.63 -18.80
CA SER A 240 12.36 -32.02 -19.20
C SER A 240 12.61 -32.31 -20.68
N LEU A 241 12.57 -31.29 -21.55
CA LEU A 241 12.95 -31.42 -22.96
C LEU A 241 14.46 -31.55 -23.18
N HIS A 242 15.29 -31.02 -22.26
CA HIS A 242 16.75 -31.17 -22.33
C HIS A 242 17.24 -32.51 -21.76
N SER A 243 16.56 -33.10 -20.78
CA SER A 243 16.94 -34.41 -20.23
C SER A 243 16.69 -35.57 -21.22
N ASN A 244 15.71 -35.44 -22.12
CA ASN A 244 15.40 -36.49 -23.12
C ASN A 244 16.31 -36.49 -24.35
N LYS A 245 17.24 -35.53 -24.49
CA LYS A 245 18.19 -35.50 -25.62
C LYS A 245 19.50 -36.27 -25.35
N TYR A 246 19.73 -36.75 -24.13
CA TYR A 246 20.95 -37.48 -23.76
C TYR A 246 20.73 -38.98 -23.49
N SER A 247 19.54 -39.52 -23.74
CA SER A 247 19.21 -40.95 -23.52
C SER A 247 19.09 -41.78 -24.81
N HIS A 248 19.52 -41.24 -25.95
CA HIS A 248 19.60 -41.97 -27.23
C HIS A 248 20.95 -41.69 -27.86
N ASN A 249 21.96 -42.39 -27.36
CA ASN A 249 23.23 -42.69 -28.04
C ASN A 249 23.77 -43.96 -27.36
N ASP A 250 23.05 -45.05 -27.55
CA ASP A 250 23.61 -46.42 -27.50
C ASP A 250 23.97 -46.83 -28.92
#